data_AF-A0A1Z3HLG4-F1
#
_entry.id   AF-A0A1Z3HLG4-F1
#
_cell.length_a   1.000
_cell.length_b   1.000
_cell.length_c   1.000
_cell.angle_alpha   90.00
_cell.angle_beta   90.00
_cell.angle_gamma   90.00
#
_symmetry.space_group_name_H-M   'P 1'
#
loop_
_entity.id
_entity.type
_entity.pdbx_description
1 polymer ?
#
loop_
_entity_poly.entity_id
_entity_poly.type
_entity_poly.pdbx_seq_one_letter_code
_entity_poly.pdbx_strand_id
1 'polypeptide(L)' 'MSSLSISGEVLAGLTTIAQQFNLSVEELLTRISQGKLAIIDADELEDLLDIRDAALAESDAENQERVPWQAVKQELDL' A
#
# COMPACT_ATOMS: atom_id res chain seq x y z
N MET A 1 18.62 17.16 23.94
CA MET A 1 18.50 15.76 23.48
C MET A 1 17.53 15.07 24.41
N SER A 2 16.27 14.95 24.01
CA SER A 2 15.28 14.21 24.80
C SER A 2 15.55 12.71 24.57
N SER A 3 15.77 11.93 25.62
CA SER A 3 15.85 10.47 25.45
C SER A 3 14.45 9.90 25.28
N LEU A 4 14.28 9.06 24.27
CA LEU A 4 13.05 8.32 24.06
C LEU A 4 13.15 7.02 24.87
N SER A 5 12.25 6.82 25.82
CA SER A 5 12.09 5.54 26.50
C SER A 5 10.96 4.76 25.83
N ILE A 6 11.28 3.58 25.32
CA ILE A 6 10.34 2.64 24.70
C ILE A 6 10.43 1.32 25.45
N SER A 7 9.30 0.59 25.53
CA SER A 7 9.28 -0.72 26.15
C SER A 7 10.11 -1.72 25.33
N GLY A 8 10.61 -2.77 25.98
CA GLY A 8 11.35 -3.83 25.30
C GLY A 8 10.51 -4.55 24.23
N GLU A 9 9.21 -4.68 24.46
CA GLU A 9 8.26 -5.24 23.50
C GLU A 9 8.15 -4.38 22.22
N VAL A 10 8.00 -3.07 22.38
CA VAL A 10 7.95 -2.13 21.24
C VAL A 10 9.27 -2.16 20.47
N LEU A 11 10.41 -2.18 21.17
CA LEU A 11 11.73 -2.28 20.53
C LEU A 11 11.88 -3.58 19.75
N ALA A 12 11.40 -4.71 20.28
CA ALA A 12 11.41 -5.99 19.57
C ALA A 12 10.59 -5.92 18.29
N GLY A 13 9.37 -5.36 18.36
CA GLY A 13 8.53 -5.14 17.17
C GLY A 13 9.19 -4.26 16.12
N LEU A 14 9.76 -3.12 16.52
CA LEU A 14 10.51 -2.23 15.62
C LEU A 14 11.72 -2.94 14.98
N THR A 15 12.41 -3.79 15.74
CA THR A 15 13.56 -4.56 15.23
C THR A 15 13.11 -5.57 14.18
N THR A 16 12.00 -6.29 14.41
CA THR A 16 11.44 -7.22 13.43
C THR A 16 11.05 -6.52 12.13
N ILE A 17 10.37 -5.37 12.22
CA ILE A 17 10.01 -4.58 11.03
C ILE A 17 11.28 -4.10 10.30
N ALA A 18 12.25 -3.55 11.03
CA ALA A 18 13.49 -3.06 10.42
C ALA A 18 14.23 -4.17 9.65
N GLN A 19 14.26 -5.39 10.18
CA GLN A 19 14.85 -6.56 9.52
C GLN A 19 14.14 -6.93 8.22
N GLN A 20 12.80 -6.82 8.14
CA GLN A 20 12.05 -7.09 6.91
C GLN A 20 12.44 -6.15 5.77
N PHE A 21 12.84 -4.92 6.10
CA PHE A 21 13.31 -3.93 5.12
C PHE A 21 14.84 -3.90 4.96
N ASN A 22 15.57 -4.81 5.64
CA ASN A 22 17.04 -4.81 5.69
C ASN A 22 17.62 -3.46 6.18
N LEU A 23 16.99 -2.88 7.20
CA LEU A 23 17.37 -1.61 7.82
C LEU A 23 17.76 -1.81 9.29
N SER A 24 18.50 -0.83 9.84
CA SER A 24 18.58 -0.66 11.29
C SER A 24 17.30 0.01 11.82
N VAL A 25 17.01 -0.13 13.12
CA VAL A 25 15.87 0.55 13.77
C VAL A 25 15.97 2.08 13.63
N GLU A 26 17.18 2.63 13.77
CA GLU A 26 17.43 4.06 13.59
C GLU A 26 17.13 4.51 12.15
N GLU A 27 17.57 3.72 11.16
CA GLU A 27 17.35 4.04 9.76
C GLU A 27 15.87 3.93 9.37
N LEU A 28 15.16 2.93 9.89
CA LEU A 28 13.71 2.79 9.74
C LEU A 28 12.99 4.05 10.25
N LEU A 29 13.26 4.47 11.49
CA LEU A 29 12.64 5.65 12.10
C LEU A 29 13.03 6.95 11.38
N THR A 30 14.26 7.05 10.90
CA THR A 30 14.73 8.20 10.12
C THR A 30 14.02 8.29 8.77
N ARG A 31 13.81 7.17 8.09
CA ARG A 31 13.07 7.14 6.84
C ARG A 31 11.59 7.48 7.04
N ILE A 32 10.99 7.03 8.14
CA ILE A 32 9.62 7.41 8.53
C ILE A 32 9.55 8.93 8.78
N SER A 33 10.46 9.50 9.56
CA SER A 33 10.44 10.94 9.87
C SER A 33 10.71 11.83 8.66
N GLN A 34 11.42 11.33 7.65
CA GLN A 34 11.65 11.99 6.37
C GLN A 34 10.50 11.79 5.36
N GLY A 35 9.45 11.05 5.71
CA GLY A 35 8.36 10.70 4.79
C GLY A 35 8.77 9.76 3.65
N LYS A 36 9.93 9.09 3.77
CA LYS A 36 10.41 8.09 2.80
C LYS A 36 9.82 6.70 3.07
N LEU A 37 9.27 6.49 4.27
CA LEU A 37 8.46 5.34 4.63
C LEU A 37 7.17 5.86 5.27
N ALA A 38 6.05 5.29 4.87
CA ALA A 38 4.74 5.56 5.45
C ALA A 38 4.25 4.32 6.19
N ILE A 39 3.58 4.54 7.31
CA ILE A 39 2.77 3.52 7.98
C ILE A 39 1.34 3.81 7.55
N ILE A 40 0.71 2.86 6.89
CA ILE A 40 -0.64 2.97 6.35
C ILE A 40 -1.43 1.73 6.76
N ASP A 41 -2.73 1.90 6.96
CA ASP A 41 -3.64 0.79 7.15
C ASP A 41 -3.73 -0.07 5.88
N ALA A 42 -3.93 -1.37 6.03
CA ALA A 42 -3.96 -2.27 4.87
C ALA A 42 -5.18 -2.01 3.97
N ASP A 43 -6.34 -1.72 4.57
CA ASP A 43 -7.57 -1.46 3.83
C ASP A 43 -7.47 -0.12 3.10
N GLU A 44 -6.87 0.90 3.75
CA GLU A 44 -6.62 2.20 3.10
C GLU A 44 -5.60 2.08 1.97
N LEU A 45 -4.60 1.21 2.09
CA LEU A 45 -3.66 0.92 1.01
C LEU A 45 -4.36 0.22 -0.17
N GLU A 46 -5.24 -0.74 0.10
CA GLU A 46 -6.04 -1.42 -0.93
C GLU A 46 -6.89 -0.41 -1.71
N ASP A 47 -7.63 0.46 -1.02
CA ASP A 47 -8.45 1.50 -1.65
C ASP A 47 -7.62 2.41 -2.59
N LEU A 48 -6.42 2.81 -2.16
CA LEU A 48 -5.52 3.64 -2.97
C LEU A 48 -4.98 2.89 -4.19
N LEU A 49 -4.68 1.61 -4.04
CA LEU A 49 -4.22 0.77 -5.14
C LEU A 49 -5.35 0.54 -6.15
N ASP A 50 -6.57 0.29 -5.69
CA ASP A 50 -7.74 0.13 -6.55
C ASP A 50 -8.03 1.37 -7.39
N ILE A 51 -7.94 2.56 -6.79
CA ILE A 51 -8.10 3.83 -7.53
C ILE A 51 -7.00 3.98 -8.59
N ARG A 52 -5.74 3.66 -8.23
CA ARG A 52 -4.63 3.71 -9.18
C ARG A 52 -4.85 2.76 -10.34
N ASP A 53 -5.27 1.52 -10.04
CA ASP A 53 -5.45 0.48 -11.04
C ASP A 53 -6.66 0.78 -11.94
N ALA A 54 -7.74 1.33 -11.38
CA ALA A 54 -8.86 1.87 -12.16
C ALA A 54 -8.41 2.99 -13.11
N ALA A 55 -7.61 3.95 -12.62
CA ALA A 55 -7.10 5.03 -13.46
C ALA A 55 -6.17 4.53 -14.58
N LEU A 56 -5.35 3.51 -14.30
CA LEU A 56 -4.51 2.86 -15.31
C LEU A 56 -5.37 2.11 -16.34
N ALA A 57 -6.37 1.35 -15.88
CA ALA A 57 -7.29 0.64 -16.76
C ALA A 57 -8.06 1.61 -17.66
N GLU A 58 -8.55 2.73 -17.12
CA GLU A 58 -9.21 3.78 -17.91
C GLU A 58 -8.26 4.45 -18.91
N SER A 59 -6.96 4.53 -18.63
CA SER A 59 -6.01 5.12 -19.57
C SER A 59 -5.73 4.24 -20.80
N ASP A 60 -6.12 2.96 -20.76
CA ASP A 60 -6.00 2.03 -21.88
C ASP A 60 -7.17 2.20 -22.87
N ALA A 61 -6.85 2.45 -24.14
CA ALA A 61 -7.85 2.67 -25.18
C ALA A 61 -8.71 1.41 -25.46
N GLU A 62 -8.17 0.21 -25.21
CA GLU A 62 -8.93 -1.04 -25.38
C GLU A 62 -10.01 -1.18 -24.31
N ASN A 63 -9.71 -0.80 -23.07
CA ASN A 63 -10.67 -0.82 -21.95
C ASN A 63 -11.73 0.30 -22.03
N GLN A 64 -11.55 1.27 -22.91
CA GLN A 64 -12.54 2.32 -23.18
C GLN A 64 -13.62 1.88 -24.18
N GLU A 65 -13.47 0.70 -24.80
CA GLU A 65 -14.49 0.15 -25.68
C GLU A 65 -15.77 -0.15 -24.89
N ARG A 66 -16.85 0.56 -25.26
CA ARG A 66 -18.15 0.34 -24.62
C ARG A 66 -18.82 -0.89 -25.21
N VAL A 67 -18.78 -1.99 -24.47
CA VAL A 67 -19.53 -3.21 -24.80
C VAL A 67 -21.01 -3.09 -24.39
N PRO A 68 -21.95 -3.56 -25.23
CA PRO A 68 -23.37 -3.60 -24.87
C PRO A 68 -23.62 -4.54 -23.69
N TRP A 69 -24.51 -4.14 -22.78
CA TRP A 69 -24.85 -4.96 -21.61
C TRP A 69 -25.35 -6.37 -21.96
N GLN A 70 -26.07 -6.52 -23.08
CA GLN A 70 -26.48 -7.83 -23.59
C GLN A 70 -25.30 -8.76 -23.93
N ALA A 71 -24.20 -8.22 -24.45
CA ALA A 71 -23.01 -9.02 -24.78
C ALA A 71 -22.31 -9.51 -23.50
N VAL A 72 -22.17 -8.62 -22.51
CA VAL A 72 -21.59 -8.96 -21.20
C VAL A 72 -22.39 -10.06 -20.50
N LYS A 73 -23.72 -10.01 -20.57
CA LYS A 73 -24.59 -11.07 -20.03
C LYS A 73 -24.37 -12.42 -20.69
N GLN A 74 -24.24 -12.45 -22.01
CA GLN A 74 -23.97 -13.67 -22.76
C GLN A 74 -22.61 -14.28 -22.39
N GLU A 75 -21.59 -13.48 -22.17
CA GLU A 75 -20.26 -13.98 -21.77
C GLU A 75 -20.22 -14.52 -20.33
N LEU A 76 -21.06 -13.98 -19.44
CA LEU A 76 -21.13 -14.38 -18.04
C LEU A 76 -22.18 -15.48 -17.76
N ASP A 77 -22.85 -16.01 -18.79
CA ASP A 77 -23.99 -16.94 -18.67
C ASP A 77 -25.12 -16.40 -17.75
N LEU A 78 -25.45 -15.10 -17.87
CA LEU A 78 -26.48 -14.39 -17.07
C LEU A 78 -27.71 -13.93 -17.86
#